data_AF-A0A924V7Q2-F1
#
_entry.id   AF-A0A924V7Q2-F1
#
_cell.length_a   1.000
_cell.length_b   1.000
_cell.length_c   1.000
_cell.angle_alpha   90.00
_cell.angle_beta   90.00
_cell.angle_gamma   90.00
#
_symmetry.space_group_name_H-M   'P 1'
#
loop_
_entity.id
_entity.type
_entity.pdbx_description
1 polymer ?
#
loop_
_entity_poly.entity_id
_entity_poly.type
_entity_poly.pdbx_seq_one_letter_code
_entity_poly.pdbx_strand_id
1 'polypeptide(L)'
;QTTSIQPGLRTLPQKNDFKPESPGGPLSAEEVESVHQIVKTIAQAISQKSNSQKFMKALLGLKLKPKFIDQQETSLGSMVTVRTENALEGTRYLHAQFAGEKNNADYLEHISFQIRPGSNSFQKAIEILNQFLPKNKITKESDSDYVLYNTTDGYVAWAKIANREDLKSNKYNASAPEDVGTVIVTIEQEIHDMDHDGDQH
;
A
#
# COMPACT_ATOMS: atom_id res chain seq x y z
N GLN A 1 -41.67 34.61 -30.64
CA GLN A 1 -41.04 34.62 -29.30
C GLN A 1 -40.87 33.17 -28.88
N THR A 2 -39.66 32.65 -28.95
CA THR A 2 -39.30 31.26 -28.66
C THR A 2 -38.65 31.22 -27.27
N THR A 3 -39.29 30.54 -26.33
CA THR A 3 -38.81 30.40 -24.95
C THR A 3 -37.81 29.25 -24.88
N SER A 4 -36.54 29.58 -24.63
CA SER A 4 -35.46 28.63 -24.37
C SER A 4 -35.57 28.10 -22.95
N ILE A 5 -35.69 26.78 -22.80
CA ILE A 5 -35.63 26.09 -21.50
C ILE A 5 -34.14 25.81 -21.19
N GLN A 6 -33.62 26.40 -20.11
CA GLN A 6 -32.31 26.04 -19.57
C GLN A 6 -32.41 24.73 -18.78
N PRO A 7 -31.50 23.76 -18.95
CA PRO A 7 -31.44 22.58 -18.10
C PRO A 7 -30.75 22.92 -16.78
N GLY A 8 -31.39 22.54 -15.67
CA GLY A 8 -30.92 22.80 -14.32
C GLY A 8 -29.58 22.14 -14.02
N LEU A 9 -28.67 22.93 -13.41
CA LEU A 9 -27.52 22.40 -12.70
C LEU A 9 -28.01 21.49 -11.56
N ARG A 10 -27.76 20.19 -11.69
CA ARG A 10 -27.72 19.29 -10.54
C ARG A 10 -26.48 19.63 -9.73
N THR A 11 -26.66 20.28 -8.59
CA THR A 11 -25.65 20.35 -7.54
C THR A 11 -25.40 18.94 -7.03
N LEU A 12 -24.17 18.45 -7.22
CA LEU A 12 -23.70 17.24 -6.55
C LEU A 12 -23.75 17.46 -5.04
N PRO A 13 -24.19 16.47 -4.23
CA PRO A 13 -24.19 16.60 -2.79
C PRO A 13 -22.74 16.81 -2.31
N GLN A 14 -22.55 17.84 -1.49
CA GLN A 14 -21.28 18.10 -0.81
C GLN A 14 -20.85 16.82 -0.07
N LYS A 15 -19.65 16.33 -0.37
CA LYS A 15 -18.95 15.33 0.43
C LYS A 15 -18.95 15.88 1.86
N ASN A 16 -19.62 15.18 2.78
CA ASN A 16 -19.57 15.51 4.19
C ASN A 16 -18.09 15.53 4.62
N ASP A 17 -17.64 16.67 5.16
CA ASP A 17 -16.33 16.86 5.78
C ASP A 17 -16.21 16.04 7.08
N PHE A 18 -16.28 14.72 6.94
CA PHE A 18 -15.97 13.82 8.04
C PHE A 18 -14.45 13.87 8.22
N LYS A 19 -13.98 14.74 9.11
CA LYS A 19 -12.65 14.61 9.71
C LYS A 19 -12.77 13.52 10.78
N PRO A 20 -12.35 12.27 10.55
CA PRO A 20 -12.28 11.32 11.65
C PRO A 20 -11.28 11.88 12.66
N GLU A 21 -11.76 12.23 13.86
CA GLU A 21 -10.87 12.37 15.01
C GLU A 21 -10.21 11.00 15.19
N SER A 22 -8.96 10.88 14.76
CA SER A 22 -8.21 9.64 14.89
C SER A 22 -8.14 9.27 16.37
N PRO A 23 -8.62 8.08 16.78
CA PRO A 23 -8.73 7.70 18.19
C PRO A 23 -7.36 7.54 18.89
N GLY A 24 -6.25 7.61 18.15
CA GLY A 24 -4.90 7.64 18.69
C GLY A 24 -4.27 9.03 18.64
N GLY A 25 -3.48 9.36 19.67
CA GLY A 25 -2.57 10.50 19.63
C GLY A 25 -1.56 10.40 18.46
N PRO A 26 -0.73 11.42 18.24
CA PRO A 26 0.29 11.37 17.19
C PRO A 26 1.21 10.16 17.37
N LEU A 27 1.79 9.67 16.27
CA LEU A 27 2.87 8.67 16.29
C LEU A 27 4.04 9.18 17.13
N SER A 28 4.57 8.32 18.00
CA SER A 28 5.82 8.57 18.72
C SER A 28 7.03 8.53 17.78
N ALA A 29 8.20 8.94 18.28
CA ALA A 29 9.43 8.86 17.48
C ALA A 29 9.79 7.41 17.12
N GLU A 30 9.58 6.46 18.03
CA GLU A 30 9.84 5.04 17.85
C GLU A 30 8.90 4.42 16.80
N GLU A 31 7.64 4.86 16.77
CA GLU A 31 6.66 4.42 15.78
C GLU A 31 6.99 4.98 14.39
N VAL A 32 7.41 6.25 14.32
CA VAL A 32 7.88 6.86 13.06
C VAL A 32 9.11 6.12 12.53
N GLU A 33 10.07 5.79 13.39
CA GLU A 33 11.24 5.00 13.03
C GLU A 33 10.85 3.59 12.56
N SER A 34 9.85 2.97 13.18
CA SER A 34 9.32 1.67 12.75
C SER A 34 8.76 1.72 11.33
N VAL A 35 7.97 2.75 11.00
CA VAL A 35 7.47 2.98 9.64
C VAL A 35 8.63 3.22 8.67
N HIS A 36 9.62 4.02 9.07
CA HIS A 36 10.81 4.30 8.27
C HIS A 36 11.58 3.03 7.91
N GLN A 37 11.84 2.16 8.87
CA GLN A 37 12.54 0.89 8.67
C GLN A 37 11.80 -0.04 7.72
N ILE A 38 10.47 -0.13 7.84
CA ILE A 38 9.64 -0.93 6.94
C ILE A 38 9.75 -0.39 5.52
N VAL A 39 9.43 0.90 5.29
CA VAL A 39 9.43 1.48 3.94
C VAL A 39 10.83 1.44 3.32
N LYS A 40 11.89 1.69 4.10
CA LYS A 40 13.27 1.55 3.65
C LYS A 40 13.58 0.13 3.18
N THR A 41 13.16 -0.87 3.94
CA THR A 41 13.38 -2.29 3.60
C THR A 41 12.65 -2.66 2.32
N ILE A 42 11.43 -2.14 2.12
CA ILE A 42 10.65 -2.34 0.90
C ILE A 42 11.34 -1.68 -0.30
N ALA A 43 11.74 -0.42 -0.18
CA ALA A 43 12.43 0.29 -1.26
C ALA A 43 13.78 -0.37 -1.63
N GLN A 44 14.50 -0.90 -0.64
CA GLN A 44 15.70 -1.71 -0.88
C GLN A 44 15.37 -3.01 -1.60
N ALA A 45 14.27 -3.68 -1.24
CA ALA A 45 13.84 -4.90 -1.93
C ALA A 45 13.54 -4.64 -3.40
N ILE A 46 12.80 -3.56 -3.71
CA ILE A 46 12.47 -3.13 -5.07
C ILE A 46 13.74 -2.79 -5.86
N SER A 47 14.54 -1.85 -5.35
CA SER A 47 15.75 -1.37 -6.05
C SER A 47 16.80 -2.47 -6.30
N GLN A 48 16.89 -3.45 -5.40
CA GLN A 48 17.82 -4.58 -5.54
C GLN A 48 17.21 -5.80 -6.24
N LYS A 49 15.95 -5.71 -6.70
CA LYS A 49 15.20 -6.83 -7.27
C LYS A 49 15.30 -8.07 -6.37
N SER A 50 15.06 -7.87 -5.07
CA SER A 50 15.15 -8.92 -4.07
C SER A 50 14.04 -9.92 -4.27
N ASN A 51 14.41 -11.20 -4.29
CA ASN A 51 13.49 -12.31 -4.27
C ASN A 51 12.91 -12.53 -2.86
N SER A 52 11.93 -13.42 -2.73
CA SER A 52 11.20 -13.66 -1.47
C SER A 52 12.11 -14.09 -0.32
N GLN A 53 13.13 -14.90 -0.60
CA GLN A 53 14.11 -15.36 0.40
C GLN A 53 14.99 -14.22 0.93
N LYS A 54 15.49 -13.34 0.06
CA LYS A 54 16.26 -12.16 0.47
C LYS A 54 15.37 -11.20 1.26
N PHE A 55 14.14 -11.00 0.83
CA PHE A 55 13.18 -10.17 1.55
C PHE A 55 12.87 -10.71 2.95
N MET A 56 12.66 -12.02 3.07
CA MET A 56 12.45 -12.69 4.36
C MET A 56 13.64 -12.48 5.31
N LYS A 57 14.88 -12.57 4.81
CA LYS A 57 16.09 -12.26 5.61
C LYS A 57 16.13 -10.81 6.06
N ALA A 58 15.71 -9.87 5.22
CA ALA A 58 15.64 -8.46 5.59
C ALA A 58 14.61 -8.22 6.71
N LEU A 59 13.42 -8.84 6.62
CA LEU A 59 12.40 -8.79 7.68
C LEU A 59 12.89 -9.41 9.00
N LEU A 60 13.62 -10.53 8.95
CA LEU A 60 14.27 -11.10 10.14
C LEU A 60 15.29 -10.13 10.77
N GLY A 61 16.00 -9.36 9.95
CA GLY A 61 16.90 -8.29 10.41
C GLY A 61 16.19 -7.18 11.19
N LEU A 62 14.91 -6.93 10.90
CA LEU A 62 14.04 -6.04 11.67
C LEU A 62 13.43 -6.70 12.93
N LYS A 63 13.87 -7.91 13.29
CA LYS A 63 13.31 -8.71 14.39
C LYS A 63 11.82 -9.05 14.21
N LEU A 64 11.34 -9.02 12.96
CA LEU A 64 10.03 -9.55 12.60
C LEU A 64 10.10 -11.07 12.48
N LYS A 65 8.94 -11.72 12.55
CA LYS A 65 8.74 -13.17 12.41
C LYS A 65 8.00 -13.45 11.09
N PRO A 66 8.67 -13.36 9.93
CA PRO A 66 8.05 -13.64 8.64
C PRO A 66 7.85 -15.14 8.43
N LYS A 67 6.79 -15.51 7.70
CA LYS A 67 6.52 -16.88 7.23
C LYS A 67 5.96 -16.89 5.81
N PHE A 68 6.15 -18.02 5.13
CA PHE A 68 5.45 -18.37 3.90
C PHE A 68 4.09 -18.99 4.21
N ILE A 69 3.07 -18.70 3.40
CA ILE A 69 1.66 -19.01 3.77
C ILE A 69 0.84 -19.54 2.60
N ASP A 70 1.24 -19.21 1.38
CA ASP A 70 0.65 -19.74 0.16
C ASP A 70 1.79 -19.99 -0.82
N GLN A 71 1.95 -21.25 -1.23
CA GLN A 71 2.80 -21.69 -2.35
C GLN A 71 1.90 -22.41 -3.34
N GLN A 72 1.02 -21.66 -4.00
CA GLN A 72 0.10 -22.21 -4.99
C GLN A 72 0.74 -22.10 -6.37
N GLU A 73 0.60 -23.14 -7.18
CA GLU A 73 0.87 -23.08 -8.62
C GLU A 73 -0.32 -22.35 -9.27
N THR A 74 -0.07 -21.23 -9.94
CA THR A 74 -1.08 -20.49 -10.70
C THR A 74 -0.78 -20.61 -12.20
N SER A 75 -1.74 -20.27 -13.05
CA SER A 75 -1.52 -20.20 -14.51
C SER A 75 -0.45 -19.19 -14.92
N LEU A 76 -0.06 -18.27 -14.01
CA LEU A 76 0.95 -17.23 -14.20
C LEU A 76 2.32 -17.59 -13.60
N GLY A 77 2.47 -18.81 -13.07
CA GLY A 77 3.66 -19.27 -12.34
C GLY A 77 3.38 -19.53 -10.87
N SER A 78 4.44 -19.70 -10.07
CA SER A 78 4.31 -19.92 -8.64
C SER A 78 4.14 -18.58 -7.91
N MET A 79 3.16 -18.49 -7.02
CA MET A 79 2.98 -17.33 -6.14
C MET A 79 3.44 -17.69 -4.74
N VAL A 80 4.29 -16.84 -4.17
CA VAL A 80 4.80 -16.98 -2.80
C VAL A 80 4.35 -15.78 -1.98
N THR A 81 3.56 -16.04 -0.94
CA THR A 81 3.16 -14.99 0.01
C THR A 81 4.04 -15.02 1.25
N VAL A 82 4.58 -13.86 1.63
CA VAL A 82 5.29 -13.60 2.90
C VAL A 82 4.41 -12.73 3.79
N ARG A 83 4.13 -13.16 5.03
CA ARG A 83 3.57 -12.27 6.06
C ARG A 83 4.32 -12.37 7.37
N THR A 84 4.24 -11.33 8.18
CA THR A 84 4.80 -11.32 9.52
C THR A 84 3.76 -11.73 10.57
N GLU A 85 4.20 -12.48 11.59
CA GLU A 85 3.37 -12.86 12.74
C GLU A 85 3.36 -11.81 13.86
N ASN A 86 4.31 -10.88 13.82
CA ASN A 86 4.38 -9.70 14.66
C ASN A 86 4.54 -8.45 13.78
N ALA A 87 4.47 -7.28 14.43
CA ALA A 87 4.67 -5.99 13.81
C ALA A 87 5.70 -5.18 14.63
N LEU A 88 6.19 -4.10 14.04
CA LEU A 88 6.92 -3.07 14.78
C LEU A 88 5.93 -2.15 15.50
N GLU A 89 6.43 -1.32 16.41
CA GLU A 89 5.62 -0.35 17.15
C GLU A 89 4.85 0.56 16.17
N GLY A 90 3.57 0.80 16.45
CA GLY A 90 2.73 1.67 15.62
C GLY A 90 2.36 1.12 14.24
N THR A 91 2.78 -0.10 13.88
CA THR A 91 2.40 -0.74 12.60
C THR A 91 1.61 -2.02 12.82
N ARG A 92 1.03 -2.56 11.75
CA ARG A 92 0.44 -3.91 11.73
C ARG A 92 1.07 -4.75 10.64
N TYR A 93 0.75 -6.04 10.68
CA TYR A 93 1.33 -7.12 9.87
C TYR A 93 1.62 -6.70 8.44
N LEU A 94 2.84 -7.02 8.00
CA LEU A 94 3.27 -6.84 6.63
C LEU A 94 2.81 -8.04 5.81
N HIS A 95 2.33 -7.78 4.60
CA HIS A 95 1.94 -8.78 3.61
C HIS A 95 2.64 -8.47 2.29
N ALA A 96 3.34 -9.45 1.73
CA ALA A 96 4.02 -9.32 0.45
C ALA A 96 3.76 -10.54 -0.42
N GLN A 97 3.55 -10.32 -1.71
CA GLN A 97 3.38 -11.35 -2.72
C GLN A 97 4.53 -11.25 -3.72
N PHE A 98 5.09 -12.42 -4.01
CA PHE A 98 6.12 -12.60 -5.01
C PHE A 98 5.59 -13.53 -6.09
N ALA A 99 5.79 -13.14 -7.35
CA ALA A 99 5.41 -13.91 -8.52
C ALA A 99 6.67 -14.39 -9.26
N GLY A 100 6.57 -15.53 -9.94
CA GLY A 100 7.64 -16.07 -10.79
C GLY A 100 7.90 -17.56 -10.57
N GLU A 101 9.07 -18.02 -11.00
CA GLU A 101 9.48 -19.42 -10.83
C GLU A 101 9.98 -19.70 -9.41
N LYS A 102 9.75 -20.94 -8.94
CA LYS A 102 10.36 -21.44 -7.69
C LYS A 102 11.88 -21.43 -7.84
N ASN A 103 12.59 -21.31 -6.70
CA ASN A 103 14.07 -21.25 -6.59
C ASN A 103 14.71 -19.89 -6.87
N ASN A 104 14.38 -18.87 -6.07
CA ASN A 104 15.08 -17.56 -6.04
C ASN A 104 14.90 -16.67 -7.28
N ALA A 105 14.00 -17.04 -8.20
CA ALA A 105 13.70 -16.29 -9.42
C ALA A 105 12.34 -15.55 -9.34
N ASP A 106 11.75 -15.46 -8.16
CA ASP A 106 10.54 -14.66 -7.92
C ASP A 106 10.89 -13.17 -7.70
N TYR A 107 9.92 -12.31 -8.00
CA TYR A 107 10.03 -10.86 -7.88
C TYR A 107 8.86 -10.29 -7.07
N LEU A 108 9.08 -9.14 -6.43
CA LEU A 108 8.06 -8.49 -5.63
C LEU A 108 6.96 -7.90 -6.52
N GLU A 109 5.76 -8.47 -6.44
CA GLU A 109 4.58 -8.02 -7.20
C GLU A 109 3.72 -7.06 -6.36
N HIS A 110 3.48 -7.39 -5.09
CA HIS A 110 2.61 -6.60 -4.22
C HIS A 110 3.15 -6.60 -2.79
N ILE A 111 3.03 -5.48 -2.11
CA ILE A 111 3.28 -5.38 -0.67
C ILE A 111 2.35 -4.38 -0.02
N SER A 112 1.83 -4.72 1.16
CA SER A 112 1.05 -3.82 1.98
C SER A 112 1.36 -3.99 3.47
N PHE A 113 1.25 -2.89 4.20
CA PHE A 113 1.28 -2.86 5.66
C PHE A 113 0.35 -1.75 6.16
N GLN A 114 0.12 -1.71 7.47
CA GLN A 114 -0.75 -0.70 8.07
C GLN A 114 -0.02 0.06 9.17
N ILE A 115 -0.38 1.32 9.36
CA ILE A 115 0.08 2.20 10.42
C ILE A 115 -1.15 2.51 11.28
N ARG A 116 -1.01 2.43 12.61
CA ARG A 116 -2.13 2.69 13.52
C ARG A 116 -2.78 4.06 13.29
N PRO A 117 -4.06 4.24 13.66
CA PRO A 117 -4.69 5.56 13.64
C PRO A 117 -3.90 6.57 14.47
N GLY A 118 -3.81 7.80 13.97
CA GLY A 118 -3.05 8.88 14.60
C GLY A 118 -3.15 10.17 13.81
N SER A 119 -3.15 11.30 14.51
CA SER A 119 -3.35 12.64 13.89
C SER A 119 -2.27 13.01 12.85
N ASN A 120 -1.09 12.40 12.92
CA ASN A 120 0.01 12.59 11.97
C ASN A 120 0.36 11.32 11.17
N SER A 121 -0.38 10.21 11.34
CA SER A 121 -0.01 8.92 10.71
C SER A 121 0.06 9.02 9.19
N PHE A 122 -0.93 9.67 8.57
CA PHE A 122 -0.98 9.80 7.11
C PHE A 122 0.12 10.70 6.57
N GLN A 123 0.33 11.85 7.21
CA GLN A 123 1.42 12.76 6.86
C GLN A 123 2.78 12.05 6.96
N LYS A 124 3.02 11.27 8.02
CA LYS A 124 4.28 10.53 8.20
C LYS A 124 4.45 9.44 7.15
N ALA A 125 3.38 8.73 6.79
CA ALA A 125 3.41 7.77 5.70
C ALA A 125 3.84 8.44 4.38
N ILE A 126 3.25 9.59 4.05
CA ILE A 126 3.59 10.37 2.85
C ILE A 126 5.04 10.85 2.86
N GLU A 127 5.51 11.43 3.98
CA GLU A 127 6.88 11.91 4.13
C GLU A 127 7.90 10.78 3.88
N ILE A 128 7.65 9.61 4.48
CA ILE A 128 8.54 8.45 4.39
C ILE A 128 8.49 7.82 2.98
N LEU A 129 7.30 7.70 2.37
CA LEU A 129 7.18 7.27 0.97
C LEU A 129 7.94 8.23 0.05
N ASN A 130 7.82 9.54 0.26
CA ASN A 130 8.54 10.53 -0.54
C ASN A 130 10.06 10.45 -0.40
N GLN A 131 10.55 10.03 0.78
CA GLN A 131 11.97 9.83 1.04
C GLN A 131 12.55 8.62 0.32
N PHE A 132 11.79 7.53 0.20
CA PHE A 132 12.32 6.23 -0.25
C PHE A 132 11.89 5.79 -1.64
N LEU A 133 10.74 6.26 -2.12
CA LEU A 133 10.35 6.02 -3.51
C LEU A 133 11.27 6.80 -4.47
N PRO A 134 11.42 6.33 -5.72
CA PRO A 134 12.21 7.02 -6.73
C PRO A 134 11.88 8.52 -6.83
N LYS A 135 12.92 9.36 -6.96
CA LYS A 135 12.78 10.84 -6.98
C LYS A 135 11.92 11.35 -8.13
N ASN A 136 11.86 10.61 -9.22
CA ASN A 136 11.13 10.90 -10.46
C ASN A 136 9.73 10.28 -10.50
N LYS A 137 9.19 9.85 -9.37
CA LYS A 137 7.78 9.43 -9.26
C LYS A 137 6.81 10.56 -9.66
N ILE A 138 5.67 10.17 -10.18
CA ILE A 138 4.60 11.06 -10.62
C ILE A 138 3.45 10.92 -9.63
N THR A 139 3.07 12.00 -8.96
CA THR A 139 1.83 12.04 -8.18
C THR A 139 0.63 12.03 -9.12
N LYS A 140 -0.19 10.99 -9.04
CA LYS A 140 -1.43 10.86 -9.82
C LYS A 140 -2.63 11.48 -9.11
N GLU A 141 -2.73 11.21 -7.81
CA GLU A 141 -3.78 11.73 -6.94
C GLU A 141 -3.18 12.14 -5.60
N SER A 142 -3.73 13.20 -5.01
CA SER A 142 -3.38 13.66 -3.68
C SER A 142 -4.57 14.41 -3.09
N ASP A 143 -5.12 13.87 -2.01
CA ASP A 143 -6.18 14.46 -1.20
C ASP A 143 -5.74 14.42 0.28
N SER A 144 -6.61 14.87 1.17
CA SER A 144 -6.42 14.90 2.62
C SER A 144 -6.34 13.51 3.27
N ASP A 145 -6.86 12.48 2.61
CA ASP A 145 -6.95 11.11 3.13
C ASP A 145 -6.38 10.04 2.18
N TYR A 146 -5.85 10.44 1.01
CA TYR A 146 -5.34 9.53 -0.01
C TYR A 146 -4.20 10.14 -0.82
N VAL A 147 -3.23 9.32 -1.19
CA VAL A 147 -2.20 9.67 -2.18
C VAL A 147 -1.89 8.47 -3.06
N LEU A 148 -1.59 8.74 -4.34
CA LEU A 148 -1.21 7.76 -5.33
C LEU A 148 -0.01 8.27 -6.14
N TYR A 149 1.03 7.44 -6.23
CA TYR A 149 2.23 7.69 -7.03
C TYR A 149 2.41 6.58 -8.05
N ASN A 150 2.75 6.93 -9.28
CA ASN A 150 3.42 6.00 -10.19
C ASN A 150 4.92 6.25 -10.12
N THR A 151 5.72 5.20 -10.03
CA THR A 151 7.17 5.25 -10.01
C THR A 151 7.71 4.79 -11.36
N THR A 152 8.84 5.34 -11.78
CA THR A 152 9.39 5.03 -13.11
C THR A 152 10.00 3.64 -13.24
N ASP A 153 10.19 2.95 -12.11
CA ASP A 153 10.60 1.55 -12.06
C ASP A 153 9.39 0.58 -12.17
N GLY A 154 8.22 1.10 -12.54
CA GLY A 154 7.04 0.30 -12.86
C GLY A 154 6.27 -0.16 -11.63
N TYR A 155 6.24 0.64 -10.57
CA TYR A 155 5.39 0.42 -9.41
C TYR A 155 4.37 1.54 -9.24
N VAL A 156 3.27 1.19 -8.60
CA VAL A 156 2.27 2.11 -8.07
C VAL A 156 2.36 2.04 -6.55
N ALA A 157 2.45 3.19 -5.91
CA ALA A 157 2.50 3.30 -4.46
C ALA A 157 1.38 4.21 -3.97
N TRP A 158 0.60 3.75 -3.01
CA TRP A 158 -0.47 4.54 -2.43
C TRP A 158 -0.54 4.42 -0.92
N ALA A 159 -1.05 5.47 -0.29
CA ALA A 159 -1.44 5.47 1.11
C ALA A 159 -2.85 6.01 1.26
N LYS A 160 -3.65 5.39 2.14
CA LYS A 160 -5.05 5.76 2.39
C LYS A 160 -5.36 5.73 3.88
N ILE A 161 -6.08 6.73 4.38
CA ILE A 161 -6.74 6.65 5.69
C ILE A 161 -7.97 5.74 5.55
N ALA A 162 -7.93 4.59 6.21
CA ALA A 162 -8.96 3.57 6.12
C ALA A 162 -10.23 3.97 6.89
N ASN A 163 -11.36 3.86 6.22
CA ASN A 163 -12.68 3.93 6.85
C ASN A 163 -13.14 2.53 7.33
N ARG A 164 -14.37 2.43 7.83
CA ARG A 164 -14.88 1.17 8.38
C ARG A 164 -15.09 0.12 7.29
N GLU A 165 -15.48 0.51 6.09
CA GLU A 165 -15.69 -0.35 4.93
C GLU A 165 -14.37 -0.97 4.46
N ASP A 166 -13.31 -0.16 4.37
CA ASP A 166 -11.95 -0.60 4.03
C ASP A 166 -11.41 -1.67 5.00
N LEU A 167 -11.75 -1.54 6.29
CA LEU A 167 -11.28 -2.44 7.34
C LEU A 167 -12.09 -3.74 7.44
N LYS A 168 -13.36 -3.74 7.01
CA LYS A 168 -14.22 -4.93 6.98
C LYS A 168 -13.86 -5.88 5.84
N SER A 169 -13.36 -5.36 4.73
CA SER A 169 -13.00 -6.15 3.54
C SER A 169 -11.65 -6.87 3.68
N ASN A 170 -10.85 -6.56 4.72
CA ASN A 170 -9.56 -7.20 4.95
C ASN A 170 -9.72 -8.59 5.58
N LYS A 171 -9.75 -9.64 4.74
CA LYS A 171 -9.84 -11.04 5.18
C LYS A 171 -8.67 -11.54 6.03
N TYR A 172 -7.57 -10.78 6.11
CA TYR A 172 -6.34 -11.24 6.77
C TYR A 172 -6.06 -10.57 8.11
N ASN A 173 -6.57 -9.36 8.34
CA ASN A 173 -6.35 -8.60 9.57
C ASN A 173 -7.68 -8.41 10.28
N ALA A 174 -7.81 -8.91 11.50
CA ALA A 174 -8.94 -8.56 12.36
C ALA A 174 -8.92 -7.05 12.61
N SER A 175 -10.09 -6.42 12.48
CA SER A 175 -10.24 -4.98 12.68
C SER A 175 -11.40 -4.65 13.62
N ALA A 176 -11.13 -3.79 14.59
CA ALA A 176 -12.09 -3.29 15.55
C ALA A 176 -12.56 -1.87 15.16
N PRO A 177 -13.68 -1.35 15.71
CA PRO A 177 -14.15 0.01 15.41
C PRO A 177 -13.10 1.10 15.66
N GLU A 178 -12.27 0.94 16.69
CA GLU A 178 -11.17 1.84 17.04
C GLU A 178 -10.04 1.89 15.99
N ASP A 179 -10.05 0.99 15.01
CA ASP A 179 -9.03 0.96 13.96
C ASP A 179 -9.34 1.90 12.80
N VAL A 180 -10.52 2.52 12.79
CA VAL A 180 -10.86 3.56 11.81
C VAL A 180 -9.84 4.70 11.91
N GLY A 181 -9.30 5.12 10.76
CA GLY A 181 -8.18 6.05 10.70
C GLY A 181 -6.81 5.37 10.52
N THR A 182 -6.74 4.04 10.52
CA THR A 182 -5.55 3.27 10.16
C THR A 182 -5.07 3.71 8.77
N VAL A 183 -3.78 3.95 8.60
CA VAL A 183 -3.23 4.23 7.27
C VAL A 183 -2.78 2.94 6.63
N ILE A 184 -3.38 2.58 5.50
CA ILE A 184 -2.95 1.45 4.68
C ILE A 184 -1.93 2.00 3.68
N VAL A 185 -0.77 1.35 3.62
CA VAL A 185 0.26 1.66 2.62
C VAL A 185 0.45 0.43 1.76
N THR A 186 0.41 0.63 0.45
CA THR A 186 0.59 -0.42 -0.55
C THR A 186 1.59 0.05 -1.61
N ILE A 187 2.43 -0.88 -2.05
CA ILE A 187 3.28 -0.72 -3.23
C ILE A 187 3.09 -1.97 -4.08
N GLU A 188 2.74 -1.79 -5.35
CA GLU A 188 2.41 -2.87 -6.27
C GLU A 188 3.04 -2.62 -7.63
N GLN A 189 3.50 -3.68 -8.28
CA GLN A 189 4.04 -3.57 -9.62
C GLN A 189 2.90 -3.19 -10.58
N GLU A 190 3.13 -2.19 -11.41
CA GLU A 190 2.23 -1.82 -12.49
C GLU A 190 2.29 -2.94 -13.53
N ILE A 191 1.37 -3.89 -13.44
CA ILE A 191 1.16 -4.88 -14.50
C ILE A 191 0.45 -4.13 -15.60
N HIS A 192 1.19 -3.70 -16.61
CA HIS A 192 0.57 -3.28 -17.86
C HIS A 192 -0.23 -4.47 -18.39
N ASP A 193 -1.53 -4.30 -18.59
CA ASP A 193 -2.32 -5.18 -19.45
C ASP A 193 -1.60 -5.20 -20.81
N MET A 194 -0.80 -6.25 -21.05
CA MET A 194 -0.34 -6.61 -22.38
C MET A 194 -1.52 -7.21 -23.13
N ASP A 195 -2.56 -6.41 -23.38
CA ASP A 195 -3.68 -6.76 -24.25
C ASP A 195 -4.10 -5.50 -25.00
N HIS A 196 -3.48 -5.31 -26.17
CA HIS A 196 -4.11 -4.87 -27.43
C HIS A 196 -3.06 -4.34 -28.42
N ASP A 197 -2.08 -5.16 -28.79
CA ASP A 197 -1.59 -5.10 -30.16
C ASP A 197 -2.52 -6.01 -30.98
N GLY A 198 -3.56 -5.37 -31.51
CA GLY A 198 -4.41 -5.99 -32.51
C GLY A 198 -3.56 -6.38 -33.71
N ASP A 199 -3.50 -7.68 -33.99
CA ASP A 199 -3.19 -8.21 -35.31
C ASP A 199 -4.26 -7.68 -36.29
N GLN A 200 -4.00 -6.50 -36.84
CA GLN A 200 -4.36 -6.17 -38.20
C GLN A 200 -3.09 -6.27 -39.02
N HIS A 201 -2.94 -7.35 -39.78
CA HIS A 201 -2.59 -7.29 -41.20
C HIS A 201 -2.81 -8.66 -41.88
#